data_AF-A0A117LL84-F1
#
_entry.id   AF-A0A117LL84-F1
#
_cell.length_a   1.000
_cell.length_b   1.000
_cell.length_c   1.000
_cell.angle_alpha   90.00
_cell.angle_beta   90.00
_cell.angle_gamma   90.00
#
_symmetry.space_group_name_H-M   'P 1'
#
loop_
_entity.id
_entity.type
_entity.pdbx_description
1 polymer ?
#
loop_
_entity_poly.entity_id
_entity_poly.type
_entity_poly.pdbx_seq_one_letter_code
_entity_poly.pdbx_strand_id
1 'polypeptide(L)'
;MEKIKELKEKFSNENIWGLLTSIDLHYCNPKIIRDAEAIKQYVNKLCQIIEMKRYGDTQVVNFGKEERVAGFSMTQLIETSLISGHFANQSNAAYIDVFSCKYYNPQVVADFTQKYFQAKDITIHYILRK
;
A
#
# COMPACT_ATOMS: atom_id res chain seq x y z
N MET A 1 3.12 -0.90 -20.05
CA MET A 1 4.39 -1.66 -20.10
C MET A 1 5.60 -0.75 -20.25
N GLU A 2 5.64 0.13 -21.25
CA GLU A 2 6.79 1.01 -21.52
C GLU A 2 7.13 1.98 -20.36
N LYS A 3 6.11 2.62 -19.77
CA LYS A 3 6.28 3.51 -18.60
C LYS A 3 6.90 2.84 -17.35
N ILE A 4 6.61 1.54 -17.13
CA ILE A 4 7.17 0.80 -15.98
C ILE A 4 8.64 0.44 -16.22
N LYS A 5 9.01 0.15 -17.48
CA LYS A 5 10.40 -0.10 -17.87
C LYS A 5 11.23 1.17 -17.69
N GLU A 6 10.74 2.31 -18.18
CA GLU A 6 11.38 3.61 -18.01
C GLU A 6 11.54 3.98 -16.51
N LEU A 7 10.51 3.70 -15.69
CA LEU A 7 10.59 3.92 -14.24
C LEU A 7 11.71 3.10 -13.59
N LYS A 8 11.86 1.83 -13.98
CA LYS A 8 12.94 0.96 -13.47
C LYS A 8 14.31 1.51 -13.83
N GLU A 9 14.49 1.93 -15.08
CA GLU A 9 15.74 2.51 -15.57
C GLU A 9 16.08 3.79 -14.81
N LYS A 10 15.12 4.70 -14.62
CA LYS A 10 15.32 5.93 -13.83
C LYS A 10 15.68 5.64 -12.37
N PHE A 11 15.00 4.68 -11.74
CA PHE A 11 15.31 4.26 -10.37
C PHE A 11 16.75 3.78 -10.24
N SER A 12 17.22 2.95 -11.17
CA SER A 12 18.57 2.38 -11.14
C SER A 12 19.67 3.38 -11.51
N ASN A 13 19.38 4.37 -12.36
CA ASN A 13 20.41 5.20 -12.98
C ASN A 13 20.54 6.62 -12.39
N GLU A 14 19.55 7.12 -11.64
CA GLU A 14 19.50 8.54 -11.21
C GLU A 14 19.79 8.81 -9.72
N ASN A 15 20.61 8.00 -9.02
CA ASN A 15 20.84 8.14 -7.57
C ASN A 15 19.52 8.29 -6.76
N ILE A 16 18.47 7.58 -7.18
CA ILE A 16 17.17 7.62 -6.52
C ILE A 16 17.28 6.92 -5.17
N TRP A 17 16.87 7.60 -4.10
CA TRP A 17 16.87 7.03 -2.75
C TRP A 17 15.75 5.99 -2.56
N GLY A 18 14.59 6.23 -3.15
CA GLY A 18 13.46 5.31 -3.02
C GLY A 18 12.29 5.57 -3.96
N LEU A 19 11.31 4.69 -3.89
CA LEU A 19 10.09 4.71 -4.68
C LEU A 19 8.89 4.74 -3.74
N LEU A 20 8.05 5.75 -3.89
CA LEU A 20 6.74 5.81 -3.27
C LEU A 20 5.69 5.42 -4.31
N THR A 21 4.85 4.43 -3.99
CA THR A 21 3.62 4.14 -4.73
C THR A 21 2.44 4.40 -3.81
N SER A 22 1.55 5.28 -4.23
CA SER A 22 0.27 5.59 -3.57
C SER A 22 -0.86 4.96 -4.39
N ILE A 23 -1.73 4.22 -3.72
CA ILE A 23 -2.79 3.42 -4.33
C ILE A 23 -4.12 3.80 -3.68
N ASP A 24 -5.01 4.36 -4.49
CA ASP A 24 -6.37 4.70 -4.08
C ASP A 24 -7.31 3.62 -4.60
N LEU A 25 -7.98 2.92 -3.69
CA LEU A 25 -8.94 1.87 -4.01
C LEU A 25 -10.34 2.31 -3.63
N HIS A 26 -11.29 2.12 -4.54
CA HIS A 26 -12.70 2.44 -4.28
C HIS A 26 -13.59 1.20 -4.38
N TYR A 27 -14.67 1.22 -3.61
CA TYR A 27 -15.67 0.14 -3.55
C TYR A 27 -15.06 -1.22 -3.18
N CYS A 28 -14.15 -1.23 -2.20
CA CYS A 28 -13.56 -2.44 -1.64
C CYS A 28 -14.60 -3.32 -0.95
N ASN A 29 -14.22 -4.57 -0.70
CA ASN A 29 -15.05 -5.48 0.09
C ASN A 29 -15.15 -4.99 1.55
N PRO A 30 -16.37 -4.65 2.02
CA PRO A 30 -16.60 -4.10 3.35
C PRO A 30 -16.19 -5.04 4.50
N LYS A 31 -16.14 -6.35 4.26
CA LYS A 31 -15.74 -7.33 5.28
C LYS A 31 -14.22 -7.39 5.44
N ILE A 32 -13.46 -7.11 4.39
CA ILE A 32 -12.00 -7.21 4.38
C ILE A 32 -11.37 -5.95 4.97
N ILE A 33 -11.79 -4.76 4.51
CA ILE A 33 -11.20 -3.48 4.96
C ILE A 33 -11.55 -3.13 6.41
N ARG A 34 -12.50 -3.84 7.03
CA ARG A 34 -12.91 -3.68 8.43
C ARG A 34 -12.45 -4.81 9.34
N ASP A 35 -11.55 -5.66 8.84
CA ASP A 35 -10.98 -6.76 9.59
C ASP A 35 -9.49 -6.49 9.81
N ALA A 36 -9.11 -6.26 11.07
CA ALA A 36 -7.74 -5.96 11.45
C ALA A 36 -6.77 -7.09 11.10
N GLU A 37 -7.20 -8.35 11.22
CA GLU A 37 -6.36 -9.50 10.89
C GLU A 37 -6.21 -9.67 9.38
N ALA A 38 -7.26 -9.40 8.60
CA ALA A 38 -7.15 -9.33 7.16
C ALA A 38 -6.15 -8.23 6.73
N ILE A 39 -6.20 -7.04 7.34
CA ILE A 39 -5.26 -5.96 7.07
C ILE A 39 -3.81 -6.40 7.40
N LYS A 40 -3.56 -7.06 8.53
CA LYS A 40 -2.23 -7.60 8.86
C LYS A 40 -1.77 -8.66 7.85
N GLN A 41 -2.66 -9.55 7.44
CA GLN A 41 -2.36 -10.58 6.43
C GLN A 41 -2.03 -9.97 5.06
N TYR A 42 -2.75 -8.91 4.67
CA TYR A 42 -2.45 -8.13 3.47
C TYR A 42 -1.01 -7.60 3.51
N VAL A 43 -0.63 -6.93 4.60
CA VAL A 43 0.72 -6.35 4.77
C VAL A 43 1.79 -7.44 4.71
N ASN A 44 1.55 -8.59 5.34
CA ASN A 44 2.49 -9.72 5.30
C ASN A 44 2.76 -10.20 3.87
N LYS A 45 1.70 -10.38 3.08
CA LYS A 45 1.80 -10.79 1.67
C LYS A 45 2.41 -9.70 0.80
N LEU A 46 2.07 -8.44 1.04
CA LEU A 46 2.66 -7.30 0.34
C LEU A 46 4.18 -7.25 0.55
N CYS A 47 4.65 -7.43 1.78
CA CYS A 47 6.08 -7.46 2.08
C CYS A 47 6.82 -8.60 1.34
N GLN A 48 6.17 -9.76 1.17
CA GLN A 48 6.72 -10.85 0.36
C GLN A 48 6.82 -10.47 -1.12
N ILE A 49 5.81 -9.79 -1.67
CA ILE A 49 5.77 -9.36 -3.08
C ILE A 49 6.85 -8.33 -3.40
N ILE A 50 7.08 -7.36 -2.51
CA ILE A 50 8.13 -6.36 -2.69
C ILE A 50 9.51 -6.85 -2.19
N GLU A 51 9.59 -8.08 -1.69
CA GLU A 51 10.79 -8.71 -1.13
C GLU A 51 11.49 -7.81 -0.09
N MET A 52 10.71 -7.23 0.82
CA MET A 52 11.20 -6.41 1.93
C MET A 52 10.95 -7.11 3.26
N LYS A 53 11.91 -6.98 4.17
CA LYS A 53 11.79 -7.55 5.51
C LYS A 53 11.05 -6.59 6.43
N ARG A 54 10.03 -7.12 7.13
CA ARG A 54 9.28 -6.39 8.15
C ARG A 54 10.14 -6.14 9.38
N TYR A 55 9.97 -4.96 9.98
CA TYR A 55 10.53 -4.61 11.27
C TYR A 55 9.39 -4.44 12.28
N GLY A 56 9.34 -5.34 13.27
CA GLY A 56 8.27 -5.40 14.25
C GLY A 56 6.91 -5.80 13.65
N ASP A 57 5.89 -5.77 14.51
CA ASP A 57 4.52 -6.13 14.14
C ASP A 57 3.82 -5.01 13.36
N THR A 58 2.92 -5.40 12.46
CA THR A 58 2.02 -4.46 11.77
C THR A 58 1.08 -3.84 12.80
N GLN A 59 1.14 -2.51 12.94
CA GLN A 59 0.21 -1.79 13.79
C GLN A 59 -1.07 -1.54 13.00
N VAL A 60 -2.21 -1.90 13.57
CA VAL A 60 -3.53 -1.68 12.99
C VAL A 60 -4.44 -1.13 14.08
N VAL A 61 -4.92 0.09 13.90
CA VAL A 61 -5.70 0.81 14.90
C VAL A 61 -7.02 1.25 14.26
N ASN A 62 -8.14 0.87 14.85
CA ASN A 62 -9.45 1.39 14.49
C ASN A 62 -9.73 2.66 15.29
N PHE A 63 -9.97 3.78 14.62
CA PHE A 63 -10.30 5.02 15.30
C PHE A 63 -11.20 5.92 14.44
N GLY A 64 -11.71 6.98 15.06
CA GLY A 64 -12.71 7.90 14.50
C GLY A 64 -13.97 7.87 15.34
N LYS A 65 -14.28 9.01 15.99
CA LYS A 65 -15.45 9.14 16.87
C LYS A 65 -16.76 9.29 16.10
N GLU A 66 -16.68 9.78 14.86
CA GLU A 66 -17.81 9.97 13.96
C GLU A 66 -17.75 8.93 12.85
N GLU A 67 -18.90 8.39 12.46
CA GLU A 67 -19.01 7.31 11.46
C GLU A 67 -18.41 7.69 10.10
N ARG A 68 -18.44 8.99 9.75
CA ARG A 68 -17.84 9.54 8.52
C ARG A 68 -16.32 9.39 8.46
N VAL A 69 -15.63 9.42 9.61
CA VAL A 69 -14.16 9.33 9.70
C VAL A 69 -13.68 8.05 10.39
N ALA A 70 -14.61 7.14 10.72
CA ALA A 70 -14.29 5.88 11.34
C ALA A 70 -13.62 4.94 10.34
N GLY A 71 -12.56 4.27 10.79
CA GLY A 71 -11.79 3.40 9.93
C GLY A 71 -10.54 2.85 10.60
N PHE A 72 -9.92 1.89 9.93
CA PHE A 72 -8.60 1.42 10.31
C PHE A 72 -7.53 2.33 9.73
N SER A 73 -6.48 2.60 10.51
CA SER A 73 -5.18 2.95 9.94
C SER A 73 -4.18 1.87 10.27
N MET A 74 -3.24 1.67 9.35
CA MET A 74 -2.21 0.66 9.44
C MET A 74 -0.84 1.26 9.15
N THR A 75 0.16 0.81 9.89
CA THR A 75 1.58 1.07 9.59
C THR A 75 2.40 -0.21 9.74
N GLN A 76 3.39 -0.36 8.87
CA GLN A 76 4.41 -1.39 8.95
C GLN A 76 5.77 -0.81 8.58
N LEU A 77 6.67 -0.79 9.55
CA LEU A 77 8.07 -0.53 9.28
C LEU A 77 8.65 -1.71 8.49
N ILE A 78 9.39 -1.43 7.44
CA ILE A 78 10.21 -2.40 6.72
C ILE A 78 11.67 -1.94 6.80
N GLU A 79 12.65 -2.80 6.52
CA GLU A 79 14.06 -2.43 6.64
C GLU A 79 14.35 -1.10 5.90
N THR A 80 14.60 -0.04 6.70
CA THR A 80 14.85 1.35 6.27
C THR A 80 13.72 2.07 5.51
N SER A 81 12.46 1.60 5.56
CA SER A 81 11.33 2.30 4.93
C SER A 81 9.97 2.03 5.63
N LEU A 82 8.84 2.34 4.97
CA LEU A 82 7.50 2.32 5.59
C LEU A 82 6.40 1.92 4.59
N ILE A 83 5.46 1.09 5.05
CA ILE A 83 4.15 0.92 4.42
C ILE A 83 3.11 1.52 5.36
N SER A 84 2.18 2.29 4.81
CA SER A 84 1.04 2.84 5.55
C SER A 84 -0.26 2.66 4.78
N GLY A 85 -1.37 2.65 5.50
CA GLY A 85 -2.68 2.66 4.86
C GLY A 85 -3.79 3.18 5.74
N HIS A 86 -4.85 3.66 5.09
CA HIS A 86 -6.08 4.12 5.72
C HIS A 86 -7.29 3.49 5.04
N PHE A 87 -8.24 3.00 5.84
CA PHE A 87 -9.40 2.22 5.39
C PHE A 87 -10.68 2.91 5.86
N ALA A 88 -11.37 3.60 4.95
CA ALA A 88 -12.54 4.41 5.25
C ALA A 88 -13.82 3.56 5.22
N ASN A 89 -14.48 3.44 6.38
CA ASN A 89 -15.68 2.61 6.50
C ASN A 89 -16.82 3.11 5.62
N GLN A 90 -17.08 4.42 5.57
CA GLN A 90 -18.26 4.97 4.91
C GLN A 90 -18.24 4.75 3.39
N SER A 91 -17.10 5.00 2.74
CA SER A 91 -16.95 4.92 1.28
C SER A 91 -16.50 3.55 0.77
N ASN A 92 -16.15 2.63 1.68
CA ASN A 92 -15.42 1.41 1.35
C ASN A 92 -14.13 1.69 0.54
N ALA A 93 -13.43 2.77 0.89
CA ALA A 93 -12.17 3.13 0.24
C ALA A 93 -10.97 2.67 1.08
N ALA A 94 -9.88 2.38 0.39
CA ALA A 94 -8.58 2.14 1.02
C ALA A 94 -7.52 2.98 0.31
N TYR A 95 -6.64 3.60 1.08
CA TYR A 95 -5.55 4.43 0.59
C TYR A 95 -4.26 3.83 1.12
N ILE A 96 -3.39 3.33 0.25
CA ILE A 96 -2.18 2.61 0.64
C ILE A 96 -0.95 3.30 0.06
N ASP A 97 0.04 3.53 0.92
CA ASP A 97 1.35 4.02 0.52
C ASP A 97 2.41 2.94 0.77
N VAL A 98 3.20 2.65 -0.26
CA VAL A 98 4.35 1.76 -0.20
C VAL A 98 5.60 2.57 -0.49
N PHE A 99 6.38 2.86 0.55
CA PHE A 99 7.67 3.52 0.38
C PHE A 99 8.79 2.53 0.61
N SER A 100 9.71 2.41 -0.35
CA SER A 100 10.86 1.51 -0.27
C SER A 100 12.10 2.11 -0.92
N CYS A 101 13.26 1.90 -0.32
CA CYS A 101 14.58 2.15 -0.93
C CYS A 101 15.00 1.04 -1.92
N LYS A 102 14.30 -0.10 -1.94
CA LYS A 102 14.47 -1.16 -2.95
C LYS A 102 13.42 -1.01 -4.04
N TYR A 103 13.84 -1.13 -5.30
CA TYR A 103 12.90 -1.15 -6.42
C TYR A 103 11.92 -2.32 -6.31
N TYR A 104 10.65 -2.03 -6.55
CA TYR A 104 9.60 -3.01 -6.80
C TYR A 104 8.76 -2.51 -7.98
N ASN A 105 7.98 -3.39 -8.60
CA ASN A 105 7.09 -2.99 -9.69
C ASN A 105 5.77 -2.43 -9.12
N PRO A 106 5.45 -1.12 -9.28
CA PRO A 106 4.22 -0.53 -8.75
C PRO A 106 2.95 -1.19 -9.27
N GLN A 107 2.95 -1.67 -10.52
CA GLN A 107 1.78 -2.32 -11.10
C GLN A 107 1.49 -3.65 -10.43
N VAL A 108 2.53 -4.45 -10.14
CA VAL A 108 2.37 -5.74 -9.43
C VAL A 108 1.80 -5.52 -8.04
N VAL A 109 2.25 -4.48 -7.34
CA VAL A 109 1.71 -4.10 -6.03
C VAL A 109 0.25 -3.69 -6.17
N ALA A 110 -0.08 -2.79 -7.10
CA ALA A 110 -1.43 -2.32 -7.32
C ALA A 110 -2.42 -3.44 -7.68
N ASP A 111 -2.03 -4.33 -8.60
CA ASP A 111 -2.86 -5.47 -9.02
C ASP A 111 -3.13 -6.42 -7.84
N PHE A 112 -2.09 -6.70 -7.04
CA PHE A 112 -2.24 -7.48 -5.82
C PHE A 112 -3.19 -6.81 -4.83
N THR A 113 -3.01 -5.52 -4.57
CA THR A 113 -3.82 -4.76 -3.61
C THR A 113 -5.28 -4.70 -4.05
N GLN A 114 -5.54 -4.42 -5.33
CA GLN A 114 -6.90 -4.41 -5.89
C GLN A 114 -7.57 -5.77 -5.72
N LYS A 115 -6.86 -6.85 -6.07
CA LYS A 115 -7.36 -8.22 -5.94
C LYS A 115 -7.63 -8.61 -4.49
N TYR A 116 -6.72 -8.25 -3.57
CA TYR A 116 -6.85 -8.59 -2.16
C TYR A 116 -8.10 -7.95 -1.53
N PHE A 117 -8.29 -6.64 -1.76
CA PHE A 117 -9.44 -5.91 -1.21
C PHE A 117 -10.70 -6.00 -2.08
N GLN A 118 -10.63 -6.67 -3.24
CA GLN A 118 -11.74 -6.81 -4.20
C GLN A 118 -12.33 -5.45 -4.61
N ALA A 119 -11.46 -4.45 -4.78
CA ALA A 119 -11.86 -3.11 -5.18
C ALA A 119 -12.33 -3.10 -6.64
N LYS A 120 -13.34 -2.28 -6.93
CA LYS A 120 -13.89 -2.16 -8.30
C LYS A 120 -13.17 -1.11 -9.13
N ASP A 121 -12.48 -0.19 -8.47
CA ASP A 121 -11.78 0.92 -9.09
C ASP A 121 -10.46 1.18 -8.34
N ILE A 122 -9.45 1.60 -9.09
CA ILE A 122 -8.09 1.82 -8.59
C ILE A 122 -7.42 2.98 -9.32
N THR A 123 -6.79 3.86 -8.56
CA THR A 123 -5.86 4.89 -9.07
C THR A 123 -4.48 4.65 -8.48
N ILE A 124 -3.44 4.80 -9.31
CA ILE A 124 -2.06 4.54 -8.91
C ILE A 124 -1.22 5.78 -9.21
N HIS A 125 -0.52 6.26 -8.20
CA HIS A 125 0.49 7.31 -8.33
C HIS A 125 1.84 6.74 -7.89
N TYR A 126 2.91 7.12 -8.58
CA TYR A 126 4.26 6.75 -8.17
C TYR A 126 5.21 7.92 -8.33
N ILE A 127 6.13 8.05 -7.37
CA ILE A 127 7.09 9.14 -7.28
C ILE A 127 8.46 8.56 -6.95
N LEU A 128 9.46 8.87 -7.79
CA LEU A 128 10.87 8.63 -7.47
C LEU A 128 11.32 9.67 -6.44
N ARG A 129 11.93 9.21 -5.35
CA ARG A 129 12.38 10.04 -4.24
C ARG A 129 13.89 10.25 -4.38
N LYS A 130 14.29 11.48 -4.62
CA LYS A 130 15.68 11.93 -4.80
C LYS A 130 16.23 12.46 -3.49
#